data_AF-A0A822FP90-F1
#
_entry.id   AF-A0A822FP90-F1
#
_cell.length_a   1.000
_cell.length_b   1.000
_cell.length_c   1.000
_cell.angle_alpha   90.00
_cell.angle_beta   90.00
_cell.angle_gamma   90.00
#
_symmetry.space_group_name_H-M   'P 1'
#
loop_
_entity.id
_entity.type
_entity.pdbx_description
1 polymer ?
#
loop_
_entity_poly.entity_id
_entity_poly.type
_entity_poly.pdbx_seq_one_letter_code
_entity_poly.pdbx_strand_id
1 'polypeptide(L)'
;FTSQVLASRAQCLLKLKNYAEALKDSNDAIELDETNVKAYLRKGVSLYNQDLKEEARQVFVRGLEFDSTNEQLKIWQQKCEKELAGM
;
A
#
# COMPACT_ATOMS: atom_id res chain seq x y z
N PHE A 1 9.38 15.78 5.41
CA PHE A 1 10.08 14.49 5.20
C PHE A 1 10.19 14.24 3.70
N THR A 2 11.13 13.43 3.23
CA THR A 2 11.11 12.98 1.82
C THR A 2 10.12 11.83 1.67
N SER A 3 9.62 11.61 0.45
CA SER A 3 8.73 10.48 0.14
C SER A 3 9.33 9.13 0.59
N GLN A 4 10.63 8.92 0.38
CA GLN A 4 11.34 7.70 0.79
C GLN A 4 11.36 7.51 2.32
N VAL A 5 11.55 8.58 3.09
CA VAL A 5 11.57 8.52 4.56
C VAL A 5 10.18 8.20 5.09
N LEU A 6 9.14 8.84 4.56
CA LEU A 6 7.76 8.53 4.93
C LEU A 6 7.38 7.10 4.60
N ALA A 7 7.71 6.60 3.41
CA ALA A 7 7.48 5.20 3.03
C ALA A 7 8.23 4.21 3.94
N SER A 8 9.43 4.58 4.40
CA SER A 8 10.21 3.77 5.35
C SER A 8 9.59 3.78 6.75
N ARG A 9 9.10 4.94 7.22
CA ARG A 9 8.38 5.04 8.50
C ARG A 9 7.05 4.29 8.47
N ALA A 10 6.29 4.39 7.37
CA ALA A 10 5.09 3.60 7.14
C ALA A 10 5.35 2.09 7.28
N GLN A 11 6.48 1.59 6.74
CA GLN A 11 6.86 0.19 6.93
C GLN A 11 7.08 -0.17 8.41
N CYS A 12 7.75 0.69 9.17
CA CYS A 12 7.94 0.45 10.61
C CYS A 12 6.59 0.43 11.33
N LEU A 13 5.70 1.37 11.03
CA LEU A 13 4.36 1.45 11.60
C LEU A 13 3.50 0.20 11.27
N LEU A 14 3.58 -0.31 10.04
CA LEU A 14 2.96 -1.59 9.67
C LEU A 14 3.44 -2.75 10.55
N LYS A 15 4.75 -2.84 10.82
CA LYS A 15 5.31 -3.88 11.70
C LYS A 15 4.84 -3.73 13.14
N LEU A 16 4.60 -2.50 13.57
CA LEU A 16 3.99 -2.16 14.86
C LEU A 16 2.46 -2.31 14.88
N LYS A 17 1.85 -2.75 13.76
CA LYS A 17 0.41 -2.85 13.57
C LYS A 17 -0.34 -1.53 13.72
N ASN A 18 0.35 -0.41 13.57
CA ASN A 18 -0.23 0.92 13.59
C ASN A 18 -0.64 1.34 12.18
N TYR A 19 -1.75 0.76 11.72
CA TYR A 19 -2.17 0.87 10.31
C TYR A 19 -2.69 2.27 9.94
N ALA A 20 -3.28 3.00 10.89
CA ALA A 20 -3.79 4.34 10.64
C ALA A 20 -2.65 5.34 10.38
N GLU A 21 -1.61 5.33 11.21
CA GLU A 21 -0.43 6.19 10.96
C GLU A 21 0.37 5.71 9.75
N ALA A 22 0.47 4.40 9.51
CA ALA A 22 1.10 3.87 8.30
C ALA A 22 0.38 4.32 7.02
N LEU A 23 -0.96 4.35 7.04
CA LEU A 23 -1.78 4.85 5.94
C LEU A 23 -1.53 6.33 5.69
N LYS A 24 -1.50 7.15 6.75
CA LYS A 24 -1.18 8.57 6.66
C LYS A 24 0.19 8.80 6.02
N ASP A 25 1.23 8.15 6.54
CA ASP A 25 2.58 8.28 5.99
C ASP A 25 2.68 7.83 4.54
N SER A 26 1.95 6.78 4.17
CA SER A 26 1.94 6.29 2.79
C SER A 26 1.23 7.26 1.85
N ASN A 27 0.17 7.94 2.30
CA ASN A 27 -0.49 9.00 1.54
C ASN A 27 0.43 10.20 1.34
N ASP A 28 1.00 10.72 2.44
CA ASP A 28 1.93 11.86 2.39
C ASP A 28 3.15 11.54 1.49
N ALA A 29 3.62 10.29 1.49
CA ALA A 29 4.70 9.85 0.60
C ALA A 29 4.29 9.89 -0.89
N ILE A 30 3.08 9.47 -1.23
CA ILE A 30 2.55 9.50 -2.61
C ILE A 30 2.32 10.95 -3.08
N GLU A 31 1.83 11.82 -2.20
CA GLU A 31 1.65 13.25 -2.52
C GLU A 31 2.97 13.96 -2.82
N LEU A 32 4.06 13.55 -2.15
CA LEU A 32 5.39 14.11 -2.40
C LEU A 32 6.08 13.52 -3.64
N ASP A 33 5.78 12.26 -3.97
CA ASP A 33 6.32 11.56 -5.13
C ASP A 33 5.36 10.45 -5.55
N GLU A 34 4.59 10.73 -6.60
CA GLU A 34 3.59 9.81 -7.13
C GLU A 34 4.19 8.55 -7.76
N THR A 35 5.50 8.53 -8.04
CA THR A 35 6.21 7.38 -8.62
C THR A 35 6.79 6.45 -7.56
N ASN A 36 6.64 6.77 -6.27
CA ASN A 36 7.17 5.93 -5.19
C ASN A 36 6.32 4.67 -4.99
N VAL A 37 6.63 3.62 -5.75
CA VAL A 37 5.96 2.30 -5.74
C VAL A 37 5.93 1.69 -4.32
N LYS A 38 6.94 1.93 -3.48
CA LYS A 38 6.96 1.44 -2.10
C LYS A 38 5.82 2.06 -1.28
N ALA A 39 5.49 3.33 -1.49
CA ALA A 39 4.41 3.99 -0.77
C ALA A 39 3.04 3.37 -1.11
N TYR A 40 2.78 3.03 -2.38
CA TYR A 40 1.56 2.29 -2.76
C TYR A 40 1.48 0.93 -2.09
N LEU A 41 2.59 0.18 -2.05
CA LEU A 41 2.62 -1.11 -1.35
C LEU A 41 2.25 -0.92 0.14
N ARG A 42 2.82 0.08 0.82
CA ARG A 42 2.52 0.34 2.24
C ARG A 42 1.09 0.80 2.46
N LYS A 43 0.56 1.67 1.60
CA LYS A 43 -0.82 2.14 1.63
C LYS A 43 -1.79 0.97 1.48
N GLY A 44 -1.60 0.13 0.47
CA GLY A 44 -2.47 -1.02 0.22
C GLY A 44 -2.44 -2.03 1.36
N VAL A 45 -1.26 -2.33 1.93
CA VAL A 45 -1.16 -3.22 3.10
C VAL A 45 -1.83 -2.61 4.33
N SER A 46 -1.74 -1.29 4.52
CA SER A 46 -2.41 -0.59 5.63
C SER A 46 -3.94 -0.66 5.51
N LEU A 47 -4.48 -0.49 4.30
CA LEU A 47 -5.92 -0.60 4.03
C LEU A 47 -6.41 -2.04 4.20
N TYR A 48 -5.67 -3.02 3.67
CA TYR A 48 -6.00 -4.42 3.80
C TYR A 48 -6.11 -4.86 5.27
N ASN A 49 -5.19 -4.41 6.13
CA ASN A 49 -5.22 -4.71 7.57
C ASN A 49 -6.32 -3.95 8.34
N GLN A 50 -7.00 -2.99 7.70
CA GLN A 50 -8.18 -2.29 8.23
C GLN A 50 -9.47 -2.84 7.62
N ASP A 51 -9.41 -4.04 7.01
CA ASP A 51 -10.53 -4.70 6.31
C ASP A 51 -11.09 -3.95 5.08
N LEU A 52 -10.41 -2.89 4.63
CA LEU A 52 -10.72 -2.11 3.43
C LEU A 52 -10.09 -2.78 2.19
N LYS A 53 -10.56 -3.99 1.87
CA LYS A 53 -9.95 -4.89 0.87
C LYS A 53 -10.11 -4.38 -0.56
N GLU A 54 -11.24 -3.74 -0.90
CA GLU A 54 -11.46 -3.15 -2.22
C GLU A 54 -10.55 -1.95 -2.45
N GLU A 55 -10.45 -1.04 -1.48
CA GLU A 55 -9.56 0.11 -1.56
C GLU A 55 -8.10 -0.33 -1.63
N ALA A 56 -7.71 -1.35 -0.86
CA ALA A 56 -6.38 -1.95 -0.94
C ALA A 56 -6.06 -2.46 -2.35
N ARG A 57 -6.99 -3.21 -2.95
CA ARG A 57 -6.84 -3.73 -4.32
C ARG A 57 -6.62 -2.61 -5.33
N GLN A 58 -7.43 -1.54 -5.27
CA GLN A 58 -7.29 -0.39 -6.17
C GLN A 58 -5.93 0.30 -6.01
N VAL A 59 -5.43 0.43 -4.78
CA VAL A 59 -4.10 1.00 -4.52
C VAL A 59 -2.99 0.13 -5.11
N PHE A 60 -3.07 -1.19 -5.01
CA PHE A 60 -2.08 -2.07 -5.62
C PHE A 60 -2.09 -1.99 -7.15
N VAL A 61 -3.27 -1.93 -7.77
CA VAL A 61 -3.42 -1.71 -9.21
C VAL A 61 -2.77 -0.37 -9.61
N ARG A 62 -3.03 0.71 -8.87
CA ARG A 62 -2.42 2.01 -9.14
C ARG A 62 -0.91 1.97 -9.04
N GLY A 63 -0.34 1.28 -8.05
CA GLY A 63 1.11 1.12 -7.93
C GLY A 63 1.72 0.34 -9.10
N LEU A 64 0.99 -0.63 -9.66
CA LEU A 64 1.42 -1.42 -10.82
C LEU A 64 1.40 -0.61 -12.13
N GLU A 65 0.69 0.52 -12.19
CA GLU A 65 0.81 1.45 -13.32
C GLU A 65 2.22 2.07 -13.42
N PHE A 66 2.91 2.23 -12.28
CA PHE A 66 4.26 2.78 -12.22
C PHE A 66 5.35 1.70 -12.30
N ASP A 67 5.10 0.51 -11.73
CA ASP A 67 5.98 -0.65 -11.84
C ASP A 67 5.15 -1.92 -12.06
N SER A 68 4.87 -2.22 -13.33
CA SER A 68 4.08 -3.38 -13.72
C SER A 68 4.79 -4.71 -13.46
N THR A 69 6.07 -4.69 -13.13
CA THR A 69 6.86 -5.89 -12.82
C THR A 69 6.92 -6.19 -11.33
N ASN A 70 6.39 -5.30 -10.47
CA ASN A 70 6.47 -5.44 -9.03
C ASN A 70 5.73 -6.68 -8.51
N GLU A 71 6.49 -7.70 -8.10
CA GLU A 71 5.92 -8.97 -7.64
C GLU A 71 5.10 -8.80 -6.34
N GLN A 72 5.55 -7.93 -5.43
CA GLN A 72 4.86 -7.74 -4.15
C GLN A 72 3.47 -7.14 -4.34
N LEU A 73 3.35 -6.12 -5.20
CA LEU A 73 2.04 -5.53 -5.52
C LEU A 73 1.10 -6.57 -6.15
N LYS A 74 1.59 -7.41 -7.07
CA LYS A 74 0.78 -8.48 -7.70
C LYS A 74 0.30 -9.51 -6.67
N ILE A 75 1.16 -9.95 -5.77
CA ILE A 75 0.81 -10.91 -4.71
C ILE A 75 -0.32 -10.33 -3.84
N TRP A 76 -0.18 -9.08 -3.41
CA TRP A 76 -1.18 -8.44 -2.57
C TRP A 76 -2.49 -8.16 -3.31
N GLN A 77 -2.44 -7.76 -4.58
CA GLN A 77 -3.63 -7.61 -5.43
C GLN A 77 -4.40 -8.93 -5.53
N GLN A 78 -3.72 -10.02 -5.90
CA GLN A 78 -4.33 -11.35 -6.03
C GLN A 78 -4.91 -11.84 -4.70
N LYS A 79 -4.24 -11.51 -3.57
CA LYS A 79 -4.75 -11.83 -2.23
C LYS A 79 -6.07 -11.12 -1.96
N CYS A 80 -6.16 -9.83 -2.27
CA CYS A 80 -7.41 -9.07 -2.12
C CYS A 80 -8.52 -9.67 -3.00
N GLU A 81 -8.23 -9.96 -4.27
CA GLU A 81 -9.21 -10.52 -5.22
C GLU A 81 -9.77 -11.86 -4.76
N LYS A 82 -8.93 -12.76 -4.22
CA LYS A 82 -9.38 -14.05 -3.70
C LYS A 82 -10.32 -13.92 -2.51
N GLU A 83 -10.04 -12.99 -1.61
CA GLU A 83 -10.89 -12.77 -0.44
C GLU A 83 -12.20 -12.10 -0.81
N LEU A 84 -12.18 -11.17 -1.75
CA LEU A 84 -13.38 -10.50 -2.27
C LEU A 84 -14.28 -11.45 -3.07
N ALA A 85 -13.70 -12.39 -3.82
CA ALA A 85 -14.46 -13.41 -4.55
C ALA A 85 -15.05 -14.52 -3.65
N GLY A 86 -14.57 -14.64 -2.41
CA GLY A 86 -15.05 -15.61 -1.43
C GLY A 86 -16.08 -15.06 -0.43
N MET A 87 -16.42 -13.76 -0.54
CA MET A 87 -17.48 -13.10 0.22
C MET A 87 -18.80 -13.12 -0.56
#